data_AF-A0A560MG11-F1
#
_entry.id   AF-A0A560MG11-F1
#
_cell.length_a   1.000
_cell.length_b   1.000
_cell.length_c   1.000
_cell.angle_alpha   90.00
_cell.angle_beta   90.00
_cell.angle_gamma   90.00
#
_symmetry.space_group_name_H-M   'P 1'
#
loop_
_entity.id
_entity.type
_entity.pdbx_description
1 polymer ?
#
loop_
_entity_poly.entity_id
_entity_poly.type
_entity_poly.pdbx_seq_one_letter_code
_entity_poly.pdbx_strand_id
1 'polypeptide(L)'
;MITAAQLRAARALLGIDQRQLAELSGLSVPTIQRMEASEGTIRGNVDSLVKLIDALGAAGVEVINEGAVSSGGGRGVRLKAGSGSPKVQT
;
A
#
# COMPACT_ATOMS: atom_id res chain seq x y z
N MET A 1 1.50 -10.48 -5.07
CA MET A 1 0.11 -9.98 -5.23
C MET A 1 -0.33 -9.37 -3.91
N ILE A 2 -0.86 -8.14 -3.92
CA ILE A 2 -1.24 -7.36 -2.72
C ILE A 2 -2.72 -7.59 -2.34
N THR A 3 -3.04 -7.58 -1.05
CA THR A 3 -4.43 -7.64 -0.55
C THR A 3 -4.99 -6.28 -0.17
N ALA A 4 -6.32 -6.15 -0.13
CA ALA A 4 -7.00 -4.94 0.33
C ALA A 4 -6.64 -4.61 1.79
N ALA A 5 -6.44 -5.62 2.63
CA ALA A 5 -5.98 -5.43 4.01
C ALA A 5 -4.56 -4.84 4.06
N GLN A 6 -3.64 -5.33 3.23
CA GLN A 6 -2.28 -4.76 3.12
C GLN A 6 -2.32 -3.32 2.61
N LEU A 7 -3.19 -3.01 1.65
CA LEU A 7 -3.35 -1.65 1.15
C LEU A 7 -3.82 -0.68 2.25
N ARG A 8 -4.89 -1.02 2.97
CA ARG A 8 -5.39 -0.19 4.08
C ARG A 8 -4.35 -0.03 5.20
N ALA A 9 -3.64 -1.10 5.53
CA ALA A 9 -2.60 -1.07 6.55
C ALA A 9 -1.40 -0.20 6.13
N ALA A 10 -0.95 -0.31 4.88
CA ALA A 10 0.10 0.55 4.33
C ALA A 10 -0.30 2.03 4.42
N ARG A 11 -1.54 2.33 4.06
CA ARG A 11 -2.08 3.68 4.12
C ARG A 11 -2.15 4.23 5.55
N ALA A 12 -2.55 3.38 6.51
CA ALA A 12 -2.54 3.73 7.93
C ALA A 12 -1.12 3.99 8.46
N LEU A 13 -0.13 3.19 8.07
CA LEU A 13 1.28 3.42 8.42
C LEU A 13 1.81 4.76 7.87
N LEU A 14 1.37 5.12 6.67
CA LEU A 14 1.73 6.39 6.02
C LEU A 14 0.97 7.60 6.57
N GLY A 15 -0.10 7.39 7.35
CA GLY A 15 -0.94 8.46 7.84
C GLY A 15 -1.64 9.25 6.73
N ILE A 16 -1.93 8.61 5.59
CA ILE A 16 -2.55 9.27 4.43
C ILE A 16 -4.00 8.79 4.19
N ASP A 17 -4.78 9.59 3.47
CA ASP A 17 -6.12 9.22 3.02
C ASP A 17 -6.11 8.61 1.60
N GLN A 18 -7.28 8.21 1.10
CA GLN A 18 -7.43 7.61 -0.23
C GLN A 18 -7.10 8.59 -1.37
N ARG A 19 -7.28 9.90 -1.16
CA ARG A 19 -7.00 10.93 -2.17
C ARG A 19 -5.50 11.11 -2.31
N GLN A 20 -4.79 11.24 -1.20
CA GLN A 20 -3.34 11.32 -1.19
C GLN A 20 -2.70 10.06 -1.81
N LEU A 21 -3.23 8.87 -1.52
CA LEU A 21 -2.75 7.64 -2.17
C LEU A 21 -3.03 7.62 -3.68
N ALA A 22 -4.19 8.11 -4.10
CA ALA A 22 -4.52 8.24 -5.52
C ALA A 22 -3.54 9.17 -6.24
N GLU A 23 -3.24 10.32 -5.64
CA GLU A 23 -2.23 11.27 -6.14
C GLU A 23 -0.84 10.64 -6.24
N LEU A 24 -0.36 10.00 -5.17
CA LEU A 24 0.96 9.35 -5.13
C LEU A 24 1.11 8.22 -6.17
N SER A 25 0.02 7.50 -6.47
CA SER A 25 0.02 6.37 -7.42
C SER A 25 -0.37 6.75 -8.85
N GLY A 26 -0.82 7.99 -9.09
CA GLY A 26 -1.37 8.39 -10.38
C GLY A 26 -2.64 7.61 -10.76
N LEU A 27 -3.34 7.03 -9.79
CA LEU A 27 -4.61 6.33 -9.98
C LEU A 27 -5.77 7.25 -9.59
N SER A 28 -6.98 6.96 -10.07
CA SER A 28 -8.17 7.72 -9.64
C SER A 28 -8.64 7.29 -8.25
N VAL A 29 -9.22 8.21 -7.48
CA VAL A 29 -9.80 7.91 -6.15
C VAL A 29 -10.82 6.75 -6.20
N PRO A 30 -11.74 6.66 -7.19
CA PRO A 30 -12.63 5.50 -7.31
C PRO A 30 -11.90 4.18 -7.53
N THR A 31 -10.73 4.20 -8.17
CA THR A 31 -9.89 3.00 -8.35
C THR A 31 -9.33 2.55 -7.01
N ILE A 32 -8.76 3.47 -6.22
CA ILE A 32 -8.28 3.17 -4.86
C ILE A 32 -9.42 2.63 -3.98
N GLN A 33 -10.60 3.25 -4.02
CA GLN A 33 -11.77 2.79 -3.28
C GLN A 33 -12.17 1.35 -3.65
N ARG A 34 -12.26 1.02 -4.95
CA ARG A 34 -12.56 -0.35 -5.40
C ARG A 34 -11.48 -1.36 -4.95
N MET A 35 -10.21 -0.96 -4.98
CA MET A 35 -9.12 -1.81 -4.51
C MET A 35 -9.22 -2.07 -3.00
N GLU A 36 -9.46 -1.03 -2.19
CA GLU A 36 -9.65 -1.18 -0.74
C GLU A 36 -10.93 -1.95 -0.35
N ALA A 37 -11.96 -1.92 -1.19
CA ALA A 37 -13.22 -2.65 -0.99
C ALA A 37 -13.15 -4.13 -1.41
N SER A 38 -12.04 -4.59 -2.01
CA SER A 38 -11.91 -5.98 -2.45
C SER A 38 -11.88 -6.96 -1.29
N GLU A 39 -12.56 -8.11 -1.43
CA GLU A 39 -12.47 -9.22 -0.50
C GLU A 39 -11.19 -10.02 -0.77
N GLY A 40 -10.12 -9.70 -0.03
CA GLY A 40 -8.83 -10.39 -0.12
C GLY A 40 -7.87 -9.77 -1.14
N THR A 41 -7.40 -10.54 -2.11
CA THR A 41 -6.42 -10.08 -3.12
C THR A 41 -7.05 -9.08 -4.07
N ILE A 42 -6.38 -7.94 -4.29
CA ILE A 42 -6.85 -6.91 -5.21
C ILE A 42 -6.77 -7.45 -6.64
N ARG A 43 -7.91 -7.41 -7.35
CA ARG A 43 -7.98 -7.74 -8.78
C ARG A 43 -7.92 -6.45 -9.59
N GLY A 44 -6.99 -6.39 -10.52
CA GLY A 44 -6.78 -5.23 -11.39
C GLY A 44 -5.75 -5.55 -12.47
N ASN A 45 -5.58 -4.61 -13.42
CA ASN A 45 -4.51 -4.74 -14.40
C ASN A 45 -3.14 -4.60 -13.72
N VAL A 46 -2.12 -5.18 -14.35
CA VAL A 46 -0.74 -5.21 -13.80
C VAL A 46 -0.20 -3.79 -13.63
N ASP A 47 -0.42 -2.91 -14.61
CA ASP A 47 0.04 -1.51 -14.58
C ASP A 47 -0.42 -0.74 -13.33
N SER A 48 -1.70 -0.86 -12.97
CA SER A 48 -2.24 -0.19 -11.78
C SER A 48 -1.67 -0.78 -10.49
N LEU A 49 -1.45 -2.10 -10.44
CA LEU A 49 -0.85 -2.76 -9.29
C LEU A 49 0.62 -2.36 -9.11
N VAL A 50 1.37 -2.23 -10.20
CA VAL A 50 2.77 -1.75 -10.18
C VAL A 50 2.83 -0.31 -9.68
N LYS A 51 2.05 0.60 -10.26
CA LYS A 51 1.95 2.01 -9.82
C LYS A 51 1.64 2.14 -8.34
N LEU A 52 0.72 1.31 -7.84
CA LEU A 52 0.35 1.30 -6.44
C LEU A 52 1.51 0.83 -5.53
N ILE A 53 2.17 -0.27 -5.87
CA ILE A 53 3.28 -0.82 -5.08
C ILE A 53 4.47 0.14 -5.08
N ASP A 54 4.78 0.74 -6.24
CA ASP A 54 5.86 1.71 -6.38
C ASP A 54 5.59 2.98 -5.57
N ALA A 55 4.36 3.49 -5.59
CA ALA A 55 3.96 4.65 -4.80
C ALA A 55 4.09 4.40 -3.29
N LEU A 56 3.62 3.24 -2.80
CA LEU A 56 3.81 2.84 -1.40
C LEU A 56 5.31 2.71 -1.07
N GLY A 57 6.07 2.11 -1.99
CA GLY A 57 7.52 1.98 -1.91
C GLY A 57 8.24 3.31 -1.77
N ALA A 58 7.89 4.28 -2.60
CA ALA A 58 8.46 5.62 -2.60
C ALA A 58 8.04 6.43 -1.35
N ALA A 59 6.83 6.21 -0.86
CA ALA A 59 6.32 6.83 0.38
C ALA A 59 6.95 6.25 1.66
N GLY A 60 7.74 5.17 1.55
CA GLY A 60 8.46 4.59 2.69
C GLY A 60 7.82 3.35 3.29
N VAL A 61 6.86 2.71 2.61
CA VAL A 61 6.30 1.42 3.01
C VAL A 61 6.83 0.29 2.12
N GLU A 62 7.08 -0.86 2.72
CA GLU A 62 7.35 -2.11 2.02
C GLU A 62 6.18 -3.09 2.23
N VAL A 63 5.71 -3.68 1.14
CA VAL A 63 4.65 -4.71 1.14
C VAL A 63 5.29 -6.09 1.15
N ILE A 64 5.05 -6.86 2.20
CA ILE A 64 5.60 -8.21 2.39
C ILE A 64 4.62 -9.21 1.75
N ASN A 65 5.04 -9.85 0.66
CA ASN A 65 4.25 -10.90 0.02
C ASN A 65 4.33 -12.21 0.82
N GLU A 66 3.36 -13.08 0.59
CA GLU A 66 3.40 -14.46 1.09
C GLU A 66 4.66 -15.17 0.59
N GLY A 67 5.40 -15.81 1.49
CA GLY A 67 6.66 -16.48 1.18
C GLY A 67 7.87 -15.54 1.05
N ALA A 68 7.71 -14.23 1.19
CA ALA A 68 8.85 -13.33 1.31
C ALA A 68 9.61 -13.59 2.61
N VAL A 69 10.94 -13.41 2.58
CA VAL A 69 11.79 -13.61 3.76
C VAL A 69 11.39 -12.61 4.85
N SER A 70 10.73 -13.12 5.88
CA SER A 70 10.26 -12.40 7.06
C SER A 70 10.33 -13.37 8.23
N SER A 71 10.77 -12.91 9.40
CA SER A 71 11.01 -13.78 10.56
C SER A 71 9.76 -14.56 11.01
N GLY A 72 8.57 -13.97 10.86
CA GLY A 72 7.29 -14.63 11.14
C GLY A 72 6.57 -15.18 9.90
N GLY A 73 7.12 -14.98 8.69
CA GLY A 73 6.46 -15.29 7.43
C GLY A 73 5.17 -14.51 7.20
N GLY A 74 4.34 -15.00 6.27
CA GLY A 74 3.03 -14.44 5.96
C GLY A 74 3.05 -13.08 5.24
N ARG A 75 1.85 -12.58 4.96
CA ARG A 75 1.64 -11.29 4.30
C ARG A 75 1.69 -10.17 5.33
N GLY A 76 2.28 -9.04 4.98
CA GLY A 76 2.37 -7.90 5.89
C GLY A 76 2.72 -6.60 5.18
N VAL A 77 2.87 -5.55 5.98
CA VAL A 77 3.38 -4.23 5.58
C VAL A 77 4.28 -3.71 6.68
N ARG A 78 5.34 -2.98 6.32
CA ARG A 78 6.24 -2.33 7.29
C ARG A 78 6.75 -1.01 6.74
N LEU A 79 7.23 -0.15 7.63
CA LEU A 79 8.03 1.02 7.25
C LEU A 79 9.42 0.58 6.77
N LYS A 80 9.96 1.28 5.77
CA LYS A 80 11.33 1.07 5.29
C LYS A 80 12.33 1.67 6.30
N ALA A 81 13.50 1.06 6.39
CA ALA A 81 14.57 1.63 7.20
C ALA A 81 14.94 3.04 6.68
N GLY A 82 14.97 4.02 7.57
CA GLY A 82 15.28 5.41 7.21
C GLY A 82 14.13 6.23 6.62
N SER A 83 12.93 5.66 6.42
CA SER A 83 11.74 6.47 6.17
C SER A 83 11.33 7.12 7.50
N GLY A 84 11.59 8.42 7.67
CA GLY A 84 11.11 9.16 8.83
C GLY A 84 9.59 8.99 8.96
N SER A 85 9.10 8.84 10.19
CA SER A 85 7.67 8.74 10.45
C SER A 85 6.93 9.86 9.72
N PRO A 86 5.83 9.58 8.99
CA PRO A 86 5.04 10.62 8.37
C PRO A 86 4.67 11.64 9.44
N LYS A 87 5.04 12.91 9.25
CA LYS A 87 4.58 13.98 10.13
C LYS A 87 3.06 14.01 9.99
N VAL A 88 2.37 13.54 11.02
CA VAL A 88 0.92 13.68 11.17
C VAL A 88 0.64 15.17 11.09
N GLN A 89 0.17 15.67 9.94
CA GLN A 89 -0.40 17.00 9.84
C GLN A 89 -1.73 16.94 10.58
N THR A 90 -1.75 17.52 11.78
CA THR A 90 -2.95 17.66 12.62
C THR A 90 -3.80 18.80 12.10
#